data_AF-A0A9E5EEQ4-F1
#
_entry.id   AF-A0A9E5EEQ4-F1
#
_cell.length_a   1.000
_cell.length_b   1.000
_cell.length_c   1.000
_cell.angle_alpha   90.00
_cell.angle_beta   90.00
_cell.angle_gamma   90.00
#
_symmetry.space_group_name_H-M   'P 1'
#
loop_
_entity.id
_entity.type
_entity.pdbx_description
1 polymer ?
#
loop_
_entity_poly.entity_id
_entity_poly.type
_entity_poly.pdbx_seq_one_letter_code
_entity_poly.pdbx_strand_id
1 'polypeptide(L)'
;MDKSERVYRFHHETLLAFAEMCAAAGIRDHEAITEDLILRRDTQTKLTPLGDQLMKIPSGALLTAQAEQILDSQMHGLGKQWSLAQASAW
;
A
#
# COMPACT_ATOMS: atom_id res chain seq x y z
N MET A 1 9.84 -25.02 -28.69
CA MET A 1 10.00 -24.30 -27.41
C MET A 1 8.88 -24.72 -26.48
N ASP A 2 9.21 -25.36 -25.36
CA ASP A 2 8.21 -25.86 -24.39
C ASP A 2 7.50 -24.70 -23.66
N LYS A 3 6.29 -24.95 -23.11
CA LYS A 3 5.54 -23.97 -22.32
C LYS A 3 6.31 -23.52 -21.09
N SER A 4 6.96 -24.46 -20.40
CA SER A 4 7.73 -24.18 -19.19
C SER A 4 8.86 -23.19 -19.46
N GLU A 5 9.57 -23.40 -20.58
CA GLU A 5 10.64 -22.50 -21.05
C GLU A 5 10.11 -21.09 -21.37
N ARG A 6 8.93 -20.98 -22.00
CA ARG A 6 8.32 -19.66 -22.27
C ARG A 6 7.94 -18.92 -20.99
N VAL A 7 7.37 -19.63 -20.01
CA VAL A 7 6.99 -19.06 -18.72
C VAL A 7 8.24 -18.59 -17.96
N TYR A 8 9.28 -19.42 -17.92
CA TYR A 8 10.56 -19.05 -17.32
C TYR A 8 11.14 -17.77 -17.93
N ARG A 9 11.23 -17.70 -19.26
CA ARG A 9 11.74 -16.51 -19.96
C ARG A 9 10.89 -15.29 -19.71
N PHE A 10 9.57 -15.42 -19.77
CA PHE A 10 8.65 -14.31 -19.49
C PHE A 10 8.91 -13.70 -18.10
N HIS A 11 9.03 -14.53 -17.06
CA HIS A 11 9.32 -14.05 -15.71
C HIS A 11 10.73 -13.45 -15.61
N HIS A 12 11.74 -14.09 -16.20
CA HIS A 12 13.11 -13.58 -16.23
C HIS A 12 13.18 -12.17 -16.84
N GLU A 13 12.62 -12.01 -18.05
CA GLU A 13 12.61 -10.71 -18.74
C GLU A 13 11.79 -9.66 -17.98
N THR A 14 10.69 -10.06 -17.33
CA THR A 14 9.90 -9.15 -16.49
C THR A 14 10.71 -8.63 -15.31
N LEU A 15 11.45 -9.50 -14.62
CA LEU A 15 12.29 -9.11 -13.48
C LEU A 15 13.47 -8.24 -13.91
N LEU A 16 14.08 -8.54 -15.06
CA LEU A 16 15.17 -7.73 -15.62
C LEU A 16 14.69 -6.32 -15.96
N ALA A 17 13.59 -6.19 -16.69
CA ALA A 17 13.00 -4.90 -17.03
C ALA A 17 12.59 -4.10 -15.78
N PHE A 18 12.03 -4.78 -14.77
CA PHE A 18 11.69 -4.15 -13.50
C PHE A 18 12.94 -3.61 -12.76
N ALA A 19 14.02 -4.39 -12.70
CA ALA A 19 15.28 -3.97 -12.09
C ALA A 19 15.90 -2.75 -12.81
N GLU A 20 15.88 -2.75 -14.15
CA GLU A 20 16.34 -1.61 -14.96
C GLU A 20 15.51 -0.35 -14.69
N MET A 21 14.18 -0.48 -14.60
CA MET A 21 13.30 0.63 -14.23
C MET A 21 13.60 1.18 -12.84
N CYS A 22 13.78 0.31 -11.84
CA CYS A 22 14.15 0.71 -10.48
C CYS A 22 15.49 1.47 -10.48
N ALA A 23 16.50 0.95 -11.16
CA ALA A 23 17.81 1.59 -11.27
C ALA A 23 17.72 2.98 -11.94
N ALA A 24 16.94 3.10 -13.02
CA ALA A 24 16.70 4.38 -13.71
C ALA A 24 15.96 5.40 -12.82
N ALA A 25 15.08 4.93 -11.93
CA ALA A 25 14.42 5.75 -10.93
C ALA A 25 15.28 6.04 -9.69
N GLY A 26 16.53 5.54 -9.63
CA GLY A 26 17.43 5.70 -8.49
C GLY A 26 17.12 4.81 -7.28
N ILE A 27 16.22 3.84 -7.45
CA ILE A 27 15.81 2.88 -6.41
C ILE A 27 16.84 1.76 -6.34
N ARG A 28 17.49 1.62 -5.17
CA ARG A 28 18.59 0.66 -4.96
C ARG A 28 18.18 -0.57 -4.16
N ASP A 29 17.12 -0.45 -3.37
CA ASP A 29 16.62 -1.48 -2.47
C ASP A 29 15.11 -1.61 -2.65
N HIS A 30 14.57 -2.82 -2.49
CA HIS A 30 13.13 -3.05 -2.54
C HIS A 30 12.37 -2.28 -1.46
N GLU A 31 13.01 -1.99 -0.32
CA GLU A 31 12.38 -1.21 0.76
C GLU A 31 12.11 0.25 0.36
N ALA A 32 12.85 0.76 -0.63
CA ALA A 32 12.59 2.09 -1.18
C ALA A 32 11.36 2.12 -2.10
N ILE A 33 10.77 0.97 -2.44
CA ILE A 33 9.52 0.87 -3.19
C ILE A 33 8.36 1.04 -2.19
N THR A 34 8.01 2.29 -1.91
CA THR A 34 6.91 2.65 -1.02
C THR A 34 5.61 2.88 -1.80
N GLU A 35 4.51 3.05 -1.08
CA GLU A 35 3.19 3.39 -1.60
C GLU A 35 3.18 4.71 -2.39
N ASP A 36 4.17 5.58 -2.20
CA ASP A 36 4.31 6.84 -2.94
C ASP A 36 4.77 6.62 -4.38
N LEU A 37 5.40 5.47 -4.67
CA LEU A 37 5.85 5.09 -6.01
C LEU A 37 4.81 4.25 -6.77
N ILE A 38 3.75 3.81 -6.10
CA ILE A 38 2.67 3.04 -6.72
C ILE A 38 1.58 4.02 -7.16
N LEU A 39 1.46 4.28 -8.47
CA LEU A 39 0.44 5.17 -9.00
C LEU A 39 -0.87 4.42 -9.27
N ARG A 40 -1.98 4.96 -8.77
CA ARG A 40 -3.33 4.49 -9.08
C ARG A 40 -4.11 5.59 -9.77
N ARG A 41 -5.03 5.21 -10.67
CA ARG A 41 -6.04 6.14 -11.17
C ARG A 41 -7.18 6.20 -10.17
N ASP A 42 -7.58 7.41 -9.80
CA ASP A 42 -8.82 7.62 -9.06
C ASP A 42 -10.05 7.48 -9.97
N THR A 43 -11.24 7.60 -9.38
CA THR A 43 -12.53 7.55 -10.08
C THR A 43 -12.71 8.67 -11.10
N GLN A 44 -11.89 9.72 -11.03
CA GLN A 44 -11.86 10.86 -11.94
C GLN A 44 -10.74 10.73 -12.98
N THR A 45 -10.13 9.54 -13.12
CA THR A 45 -9.04 9.20 -14.05
C THR A 45 -7.70 9.89 -13.77
N LYS A 46 -7.59 10.64 -12.68
CA LYS A 46 -6.34 11.29 -12.28
C LYS A 46 -5.40 10.27 -11.66
N LEU A 47 -4.13 10.34 -12.02
CA LEU A 47 -3.08 9.55 -11.37
C LEU A 47 -2.74 10.17 -10.03
N THR A 48 -2.82 9.37 -8.97
CA THR A 48 -2.41 9.72 -7.61
C THR A 48 -1.54 8.60 -7.02
N PRO A 49 -0.55 8.92 -6.19
CA PRO A 49 0.15 7.92 -5.38
C PRO A 49 -0.84 7.09 -4.54
N LEU A 50 -0.54 5.82 -4.33
CA LEU A 50 -1.33 4.95 -3.46
C LEU A 50 -1.29 5.47 -2.02
N GLY A 51 -0.15 6.02 -1.58
CA GLY A 51 0.00 6.56 -0.23
C GLY A 51 -0.97 7.70 0.12
N ASP A 52 -1.45 8.44 -0.87
CA ASP A 52 -2.48 9.47 -0.67
C ASP A 52 -3.88 8.88 -0.47
N GLN A 53 -4.08 7.64 -0.89
CA GLN A 53 -5.36 6.92 -0.78
C GLN A 53 -5.42 6.02 0.46
N LEU A 54 -4.29 5.74 1.09
CA LEU A 54 -4.21 4.91 2.29
C LEU A 54 -4.53 5.73 3.53
N MET A 55 -5.26 5.09 4.46
CA MET A 55 -5.47 5.62 5.80
C MET A 55 -4.14 5.73 6.54
N LYS A 56 -3.85 6.90 7.12
CA LYS A 56 -2.63 7.16 7.89
C LYS A 56 -2.96 7.23 9.37
N ILE A 57 -2.69 6.14 10.08
CA ILE A 57 -2.83 6.07 11.55
C ILE A 57 -1.43 6.25 12.16
N PRO A 58 -1.20 7.28 12.98
CA PRO A 58 0.07 7.43 13.68
C PRO A 58 0.38 6.23 14.56
N SER A 59 1.66 5.88 14.68
CA SER A 59 2.10 4.81 15.58
C SER A 59 1.61 5.08 17.01
N GLY A 60 1.04 4.06 17.64
CA GLY A 60 0.47 4.15 18.99
C GLY A 60 -0.88 4.87 19.09
N ALA A 61 -1.43 5.45 18.02
CA ALA A 61 -2.69 6.20 18.07
C ALA A 61 -3.86 5.39 18.66
N LEU A 62 -3.92 4.09 18.36
CA LEU A 62 -4.95 3.18 18.84
C LEU A 62 -4.91 2.93 20.36
N LEU A 63 -3.78 3.23 21.01
CA LEU A 63 -3.58 3.07 22.46
C LEU A 63 -3.95 4.33 23.24
N THR A 64 -4.29 5.42 22.56
CA THR A 64 -4.57 6.73 23.17
C THR A 64 -6.07 6.94 23.39
N ALA A 65 -6.41 7.88 24.28
CA ALA A 65 -7.81 8.32 24.46
C ALA A 65 -8.38 9.01 23.21
N GLN A 66 -7.53 9.42 22.26
CA GLN A 66 -7.90 10.06 21.01
C GLN A 66 -8.12 9.06 19.86
N ALA A 67 -7.98 7.75 20.09
CA ALA A 67 -8.11 6.72 19.05
C ALA A 67 -9.40 6.84 18.23
N GLU A 68 -10.54 7.06 18.90
CA GLU A 68 -11.83 7.24 18.24
C GLU A 68 -11.83 8.45 17.29
N GLN A 69 -11.38 9.61 17.76
CA GLN A 69 -11.31 10.83 16.95
C GLN A 69 -10.34 10.69 15.77
N ILE A 70 -9.19 10.04 15.98
CA ILE A 70 -8.19 9.81 14.93
C ILE A 70 -8.79 8.93 13.83
N LEU A 71 -9.43 7.81 14.19
CA LEU A 71 -10.02 6.89 13.23
C LEU A 71 -11.19 7.51 12.47
N ASP A 72 -12.07 8.26 13.14
CA ASP A 72 -13.19 8.94 12.48
C ASP A 72 -12.74 10.02 11.50
N SER A 73 -11.59 10.66 11.74
CA SER A 73 -10.99 11.60 10.78
C SER A 73 -10.54 10.93 9.48
N GLN A 74 -10.22 9.63 9.53
CA GLN A 74 -9.76 8.86 8.38
C GLN A 74 -10.90 8.19 7.64
N MET A 75 -11.86 7.62 8.39
CA MET A 75 -13.06 7.03 7.84
C MET A 75 -14.21 7.20 8.81
N HIS A 76 -15.27 7.88 8.36
CA HIS A 76 -16.43 8.17 9.17
C HIS A 76 -17.06 6.90 9.77
N GLY A 77 -17.13 6.84 11.11
CA GLY A 77 -17.74 5.74 11.86
C GLY A 77 -16.76 4.65 12.28
N LEU A 78 -15.51 4.67 11.80
CA LEU A 78 -14.50 3.69 12.19
C LEU A 78 -14.11 3.83 13.66
N GLY A 79 -14.06 5.05 14.20
CA GLY A 79 -13.74 5.32 15.59
C GLY A 79 -14.75 4.68 16.54
N LYS A 80 -16.04 4.80 16.22
CA LYS A 80 -17.11 4.14 16.96
C LYS A 80 -17.03 2.62 16.90
N GLN A 81 -16.68 2.06 15.74
CA GLN A 81 -16.48 0.61 15.61
C GLN A 81 -15.30 0.14 16.46
N TRP A 82 -14.22 0.92 16.51
CA TRP A 82 -13.05 0.63 17.35
C TRP A 82 -13.38 0.68 18.84
N SER A 83 -14.12 1.68 19.31
CA SER A 83 -14.47 1.78 20.74
C SER A 83 -15.40 0.68 21.22
N LEU A 84 -16.21 0.11 20.32
CA LEU A 84 -17.07 -1.05 20.60
C LEU A 84 -16.35 -2.40 20.39
N ALA A 85 -15.15 -2.42 19.81
CA ALA A 85 -14.44 -3.65 19.51
C ALA A 85 -13.98 -4.34 20.80
N GLN A 86 -14.25 -5.64 20.90
CA GLN A 86 -13.82 -6.47 22.01
C GLN A 86 -12.86 -7.53 21.49
N ALA A 87 -11.66 -7.61 22.09
CA ALA A 87 -10.65 -8.61 21.70
C ALA A 87 -11.15 -10.06 21.87
N SER A 88 -12.08 -10.30 22.79
CA SER A 88 -12.69 -11.61 23.05
C SER A 88 -13.74 -12.05 22.02
N ALA A 89 -14.13 -11.16 21.10
CA ALA A 89 -15.18 -11.42 20.10
C ALA A 89 -14.62 -11.75 18.70
N TRP A 90 -13.33 -12.11 18.60
CA TRP A 90 -12.63 -12.53 17.39
C TRP A 90 -12.44 -14.04 17.31
#